data_AF-A0A842YJ59-F1
#
_entry.id   AF-A0A842YJ59-F1
#
_cell.length_a   1.000
_cell.length_b   1.000
_cell.length_c   1.000
_cell.angle_alpha   90.00
_cell.angle_beta   90.00
_cell.angle_gamma   90.00
#
_symmetry.space_group_name_H-M   'P 1'
#
loop_
_entity.id
_entity.type
_entity.pdbx_description
1 polymer ?
#
loop_
_entity_poly.entity_id
_entity_poly.type
_entity_poly.pdbx_seq_one_letter_code
_entity_poly.pdbx_strand_id
1 'polypeptide(L)'
;MVDLIPIWLCVFFTLGIYSILYRENPWFRIAESVYLGTAVGYAVSQDLLYIRNQWSGQWSQSAGMMLLFAITMVVGLMWYARFNKSTFYLYRWPLAIIVGTGIGMALKTVIFTQFLDQIIAQANTPFFVAGDLIGT
;
A
#
# COMPACT_ATOMS: atom_id res chain seq x y z
N MET A 1 0.01 12.75 31.63
CA MET A 1 0.26 14.15 31.23
C MET A 1 0.98 14.22 29.89
N VAL A 2 2.00 13.39 29.64
CA VAL A 2 2.78 13.41 28.38
C VAL A 2 1.94 12.95 27.16
N ASP A 3 0.94 12.08 27.38
CA ASP A 3 0.09 11.51 26.32
C ASP A 3 -0.89 12.52 25.70
N LEU A 4 -1.09 13.68 26.34
CA LEU A 4 -1.93 14.75 25.79
C LEU A 4 -1.22 15.55 24.69
N ILE A 5 0.10 15.62 24.71
CA ILE A 5 0.90 16.41 23.76
C ILE A 5 0.69 15.93 22.30
N PRO A 6 0.76 14.61 22.00
CA PRO A 6 0.47 14.09 20.67
C PRO A 6 -0.97 14.35 20.22
N ILE A 7 -1.93 14.25 21.14
CA ILE A 7 -3.36 14.43 20.83
C ILE A 7 -3.62 15.87 20.40
N TRP A 8 -3.11 16.85 21.16
CA TRP A 8 -3.23 18.26 20.77
C TRP A 8 -2.54 18.55 19.45
N LEU A 9 -1.34 17.99 19.23
CA LEU A 9 -0.62 18.13 17.98
C LEU A 9 -1.45 17.57 16.80
N CYS A 10 -2.06 16.40 16.94
CA CYS A 10 -2.99 15.84 15.95
C CYS A 10 -4.17 16.77 15.68
N VAL A 11 -4.83 17.29 16.72
CA VAL A 11 -5.97 18.22 16.57
C VAL A 11 -5.57 19.48 15.80
N PHE A 12 -4.41 20.07 16.09
CA PHE A 12 -3.91 21.26 15.39
C PHE A 12 -3.63 21.00 13.90
N PHE A 13 -3.02 19.85 13.57
CA PHE A 13 -2.78 19.48 12.16
C PHE A 13 -4.07 19.13 11.43
N THR A 14 -5.02 18.44 12.07
CA THR A 14 -6.34 18.14 11.49
C THR A 14 -7.12 19.42 11.19
N LEU A 15 -7.17 20.36 12.13
CA LEU A 15 -7.76 21.68 11.88
C LEU A 15 -7.00 22.45 10.79
N GLY A 16 -5.67 22.31 10.74
CA GLY A 16 -4.84 22.90 9.70
C GLY A 16 -5.17 22.41 8.30
N ILE A 17 -5.44 21.11 8.13
CA ILE A 17 -5.88 20.54 6.86
C ILE A 17 -7.30 20.99 6.52
N TYR A 18 -8.23 20.98 7.49
CA TYR A 18 -9.60 21.44 7.26
C TYR A 18 -9.71 22.93 6.89
N SER A 19 -8.70 23.74 7.21
CA SER A 19 -8.62 25.14 6.80
C SER A 19 -8.67 25.34 5.27
N ILE A 20 -8.41 24.29 4.47
CA ILE A 20 -8.55 24.34 3.00
C ILE A 20 -9.97 24.74 2.56
N LEU A 21 -10.99 24.38 3.35
CA LEU A 21 -12.39 24.65 3.02
C LEU A 21 -12.72 26.15 3.01
N TYR A 22 -11.97 26.95 3.76
CA TYR A 22 -12.19 28.38 3.87
C TYR A 22 -11.32 29.17 2.88
N ARG A 23 -10.01 28.92 2.87
CA ARG A 23 -9.03 29.56 1.98
C ARG A 23 -7.65 28.91 2.16
N GLU A 24 -6.79 28.94 1.14
CA GLU A 24 -5.37 28.61 1.29
C GLU A 24 -4.65 29.61 2.22
N ASN A 25 -4.60 29.27 3.51
CA ASN A 25 -3.88 30.03 4.53
C ASN A 25 -2.45 29.48 4.69
N PRO A 26 -1.43 30.30 5.03
CA PRO A 26 -0.09 29.82 5.42
C PRO A 26 -0.10 28.61 6.39
N TRP A 27 -1.05 28.56 7.32
CA TRP A 27 -1.22 27.43 8.24
C TRP A 27 -1.53 26.11 7.52
N PHE A 28 -2.36 26.14 6.48
CA PHE A 28 -2.68 24.97 5.66
C PHE A 28 -1.44 24.46 4.89
N ARG A 29 -0.64 25.35 4.29
CA ARG A 29 0.57 24.96 3.54
C ARG A 29 1.62 24.27 4.42
N ILE A 30 1.74 24.70 5.68
CA ILE A 30 2.62 24.03 6.65
C ILE A 30 2.08 22.64 6.95
N ALA A 31 0.78 22.51 7.26
CA ALA A 31 0.16 21.21 7.53
C ALA A 31 0.30 20.25 6.33
N GLU A 32 0.09 20.74 5.11
CA GLU A 32 0.23 19.97 3.88
C GLU A 32 1.67 19.52 3.62
N SER A 33 2.65 20.43 3.74
CA SER A 33 4.07 20.08 3.54
C SER A 33 4.60 19.11 4.58
N VAL A 34 4.19 19.25 5.85
CA VAL A 34 4.52 18.29 6.92
C VAL A 34 3.86 16.94 6.65
N TYR A 35 2.59 16.93 6.27
CA TYR A 35 1.87 15.69 5.96
C TYR A 35 2.50 14.96 4.77
N LEU A 36 2.72 15.65 3.64
CA LEU A 36 3.34 15.05 2.47
C LEU A 36 4.78 14.62 2.74
N GLY A 37 5.55 15.43 3.47
CA GLY A 37 6.94 15.10 3.84
C GLY A 37 7.04 13.87 4.72
N THR A 38 6.18 13.75 5.75
CA THR A 38 6.13 12.58 6.63
C THR A 38 5.62 11.34 5.91
N ALA A 39 4.60 11.46 5.06
CA ALA A 39 4.09 10.35 4.25
C ALA A 39 5.16 9.80 3.30
N VAL A 40 5.84 10.69 2.56
CA VAL A 40 6.92 10.29 1.64
C VAL A 40 8.12 9.72 2.41
N GLY A 41 8.52 10.35 3.52
CA GLY A 41 9.62 9.87 4.36
C GLY A 41 9.35 8.48 4.95
N TYR A 42 8.13 8.25 5.44
CA TYR A 42 7.71 6.95 5.94
C TYR A 42 7.71 5.90 4.82
N ALA A 43 7.14 6.21 3.65
CA ALA A 43 7.13 5.30 2.51
C ALA A 43 8.54 4.88 2.10
N VAL A 44 9.46 5.84 1.95
CA VAL A 44 10.87 5.56 1.61
C VAL A 44 11.54 4.69 2.68
N SER A 45 11.29 4.94 3.97
CA SER A 45 11.85 4.12 5.04
C SER A 45 11.35 2.68 4.99
N GLN A 46 10.06 2.48 4.70
CA GLN A 46 9.46 1.15 4.55
C GLN A 46 10.05 0.42 3.34
N ASP A 47 10.16 1.09 2.19
CA ASP A 47 10.74 0.51 0.99
C ASP A 47 12.17 0.03 1.23
N LEU A 48 12.98 0.80 1.95
CA LEU A 48 14.35 0.41 2.30
C LEU A 48 14.40 -0.81 3.22
N LEU A 49 13.49 -0.88 4.20
CA LEU A 49 13.36 -2.05 5.07
C LEU A 49 12.90 -3.28 4.29
N TYR A 50 11.97 -3.12 3.35
CA TYR A 50 11.53 -4.20 2.46
C TYR A 50 12.69 -4.75 1.62
N ILE A 51 13.50 -3.87 1.01
CA ILE A 51 14.69 -4.26 0.23
C ILE A 51 15.66 -5.05 1.12
N ARG A 52 15.95 -4.54 2.32
CA ARG A 52 16.84 -5.22 3.28
C ARG A 52 16.30 -6.60 3.68
N ASN A 53 15.02 -6.69 4.02
CA ASN A 53 14.40 -7.92 4.48
C ASN A 53 14.30 -8.96 3.36
N GLN A 54 14.01 -8.54 2.13
CA GLN A 54 14.03 -9.39 0.93
C GLN A 54 15.42 -10.01 0.72
N TRP A 55 16.47 -9.20 0.83
CA TRP A 55 17.85 -9.66 0.73
C TRP A 55 18.19 -10.72 1.79
N SER A 56 17.94 -10.43 3.07
CA SER A 56 18.30 -11.34 4.17
C SER A 56 17.44 -12.61 4.27
N GLY A 57 16.27 -12.63 3.64
CA GLY A 57 15.33 -13.76 3.75
C GLY A 57 15.57 -14.88 2.73
N GLN A 58 15.17 -14.63 1.49
CA GLN A 58 15.06 -15.66 0.44
C GLN A 58 16.09 -15.47 -0.68
N TRP A 59 16.46 -14.23 -0.97
CA TRP A 59 17.20 -13.91 -2.19
C TRP A 59 18.72 -14.04 -2.05
N SER A 60 19.25 -14.14 -0.82
CA SER A 60 20.68 -14.37 -0.55
C SER A 60 21.09 -15.86 -0.48
N GLN A 61 20.15 -16.80 -0.62
CA GLN A 61 20.43 -18.22 -0.36
C GLN A 61 21.10 -18.97 -1.52
N SER A 62 21.06 -18.43 -2.74
CA SER A 62 21.66 -19.06 -3.92
C SER A 62 22.23 -18.01 -4.88
N ALA A 63 23.36 -18.31 -5.51
CA ALA A 63 24.00 -17.44 -6.49
C ALA A 63 23.05 -17.04 -7.64
N GLY A 64 22.15 -17.94 -8.05
CA GLY A 64 21.13 -17.63 -9.06
C GLY A 64 20.08 -16.63 -8.57
N MET A 65 19.65 -16.72 -7.31
CA MET A 65 18.67 -15.80 -6.73
C MET A 65 19.28 -14.41 -6.45
N MET A 66 20.55 -14.37 -6.09
CA MET A 66 21.31 -13.13 -5.92
C MET A 66 21.42 -12.37 -7.25
N LEU A 67 21.62 -13.09 -8.36
CA LEU A 67 21.67 -12.50 -9.70
C LEU A 67 20.29 -12.00 -10.16
N LEU A 68 19.22 -12.75 -9.88
CA LEU A 68 17.86 -12.29 -10.15
C LEU A 68 17.52 -11.03 -9.34
N PHE A 69 17.94 -10.96 -8.08
CA PHE A 69 17.77 -9.77 -7.24
C PHE A 69 18.52 -8.54 -7.80
N ALA A 70 19.73 -8.75 -8.32
CA ALA A 70 20.48 -7.69 -9.00
C ALA A 70 19.73 -7.17 -10.23
N ILE A 71 19.11 -8.07 -11.02
CA ILE A 71 18.29 -7.67 -12.17
C ILE A 71 17.07 -6.87 -11.71
N THR A 72 16.34 -7.30 -10.68
CA THR A 72 15.19 -6.55 -10.16
C THR A 72 15.60 -5.19 -9.59
N MET A 73 16.79 -5.07 -8.98
CA MET A 73 17.32 -3.77 -8.54
C MET A 73 17.59 -2.84 -9.74
N VAL A 74 18.12 -3.36 -10.84
CA VAL A 74 18.31 -2.58 -12.07
C VAL A 74 16.96 -2.15 -12.66
N VAL A 75 15.96 -3.04 -12.69
CA VAL A 75 14.60 -2.70 -13.12
C VAL A 75 13.95 -1.66 -12.19
N GLY A 76 14.19 -1.74 -10.88
CA GLY A 76 13.77 -0.72 -9.92
C GLY A 76 14.41 0.64 -10.19
N LEU A 77 15.71 0.66 -10.55
CA LEU A 77 16.40 1.88 -10.92
C LEU A 77 15.83 2.51 -12.21
N MET A 78 15.35 1.70 -13.15
CA MET A 78 14.69 2.17 -14.37
C MET A 78 13.40 2.96 -14.08
N TRP A 79 12.83 2.85 -12.89
CA TRP A 79 11.66 3.66 -12.49
C TRP A 79 12.01 5.16 -12.37
N TYR A 80 13.25 5.49 -11.95
CA TYR A 80 13.76 6.87 -11.90
C TYR A 80 13.98 7.49 -13.28
N ALA A 81 14.01 6.66 -14.34
CA ALA A 81 14.05 7.16 -15.72
C ALA A 81 12.80 8.00 -16.08
N ARG A 82 11.74 7.95 -15.26
CA ARG A 82 10.55 8.83 -15.35
C ARG A 82 10.89 10.32 -15.30
N PHE A 83 11.96 10.72 -14.62
CA PHE A 83 12.34 12.13 -14.46
C PHE A 83 13.05 12.71 -15.69
N ASN A 84 13.50 11.87 -16.64
CA ASN A 84 14.16 12.32 -17.85
C ASN A 84 13.22 12.22 -19.07
N LYS A 85 13.03 13.34 -19.79
CA LYS A 85 12.17 13.41 -21.01
C LYS A 85 12.58 12.41 -22.10
N SER A 86 13.86 12.03 -22.17
CA SER A 86 14.37 11.10 -23.19
C SER A 86 14.12 9.61 -22.87
N THR A 87 13.98 9.26 -21.59
CA THR A 87 13.88 7.85 -21.14
C THR A 87 12.48 7.49 -20.62
N PHE A 88 11.48 8.31 -20.98
CA PHE A 88 10.08 8.16 -20.56
C PHE A 88 9.46 6.80 -20.92
N TYR A 89 9.88 6.18 -22.03
CA TYR A 89 9.35 4.88 -22.44
C TYR A 89 9.82 3.74 -21.53
N LEU A 90 10.99 3.88 -20.91
CA LEU A 90 11.62 2.82 -20.13
C LEU A 90 10.90 2.58 -18.78
N TYR A 91 10.25 3.61 -18.25
CA TYR A 91 9.40 3.56 -17.06
C TYR A 91 8.15 2.65 -17.22
N ARG A 92 7.72 2.37 -18.47
CA ARG A 92 6.56 1.53 -18.74
C ARG A 92 6.78 0.06 -18.34
N TRP A 93 8.03 -0.41 -18.38
CA TRP A 93 8.38 -1.79 -18.06
C TRP A 93 8.17 -2.11 -16.56
N PRO A 94 8.75 -1.35 -15.60
CA PRO A 94 8.43 -1.55 -14.19
C PRO A 94 6.94 -1.40 -13.88
N LEU A 95 6.26 -0.42 -14.51
CA LEU A 95 4.82 -0.23 -14.33
C LEU A 95 4.01 -1.46 -14.73
N ALA A 96 4.29 -2.04 -15.90
CA ALA A 96 3.60 -3.24 -16.37
C ALA A 96 3.79 -4.42 -15.42
N ILE A 97 4.98 -4.57 -14.83
CA ILE A 97 5.28 -5.60 -13.84
C ILE A 97 4.47 -5.39 -12.55
N ILE A 98 4.43 -4.16 -12.01
CA ILE A 98 3.68 -3.84 -10.79
C ILE A 98 2.18 -4.08 -11.00
N VAL A 99 1.62 -3.54 -12.08
CA VAL A 99 0.19 -3.67 -12.40
C VAL A 99 -0.17 -5.12 -12.68
N GLY A 100 0.65 -5.85 -13.47
CA GLY A 100 0.42 -7.27 -13.75
C GLY A 100 0.45 -8.13 -12.49
N THR A 101 1.41 -7.88 -11.59
CA THR A 101 1.50 -8.59 -10.30
C THR A 101 0.29 -8.29 -9.43
N GLY A 102 -0.11 -7.02 -9.34
CA GLY A 102 -1.30 -6.59 -8.59
C GLY A 102 -2.59 -7.25 -9.10
N ILE A 103 -2.79 -7.30 -10.42
CA ILE A 103 -3.94 -7.97 -11.03
C ILE A 103 -3.91 -9.47 -10.74
N GLY A 104 -2.74 -10.12 -10.83
CA GLY A 104 -2.60 -11.55 -10.52
C GLY A 104 -2.95 -11.87 -9.06
N MET A 105 -2.47 -11.07 -8.11
CA MET A 105 -2.80 -11.22 -6.69
C MET A 105 -4.28 -10.96 -6.40
N ALA A 106 -4.86 -9.93 -7.03
CA ALA A 106 -6.27 -9.61 -6.88
C ALA A 106 -7.17 -10.71 -7.44
N LEU A 107 -6.87 -11.22 -8.64
CA LEU A 107 -7.61 -12.33 -9.26
C LEU A 107 -7.62 -13.56 -8.36
N LYS A 108 -6.46 -13.96 -7.85
CA LYS A 108 -6.35 -15.07 -6.90
C LYS A 108 -7.29 -14.84 -5.70
N THR A 109 -7.20 -13.67 -5.08
CA THR A 109 -7.98 -13.33 -3.88
C THR A 109 -9.49 -13.35 -4.15
N VAL A 110 -9.91 -12.73 -5.26
CA VAL A 110 -11.32 -12.70 -5.67
C VAL A 110 -11.85 -14.11 -5.90
N ILE A 111 -11.11 -14.97 -6.60
CA ILE A 111 -11.56 -16.33 -6.90
C ILE A 111 -11.73 -17.16 -5.62
N PHE A 112 -10.75 -17.14 -4.72
CA PHE A 112 -10.81 -17.95 -3.51
C PHE A 112 -11.88 -17.42 -2.53
N THR A 113 -11.91 -16.11 -2.28
CA THR A 113 -12.80 -15.54 -1.26
C THR A 113 -14.22 -15.31 -1.75
N GLN A 114 -14.40 -14.90 -3.01
CA GLN A 114 -15.73 -14.61 -3.52
C GLN A 114 -16.42 -15.82 -4.14
N PHE A 115 -15.68 -16.81 -4.65
CA PHE A 115 -16.32 -17.99 -5.25
C PHE A 115 -16.23 -19.22 -4.35
N LEU A 116 -15.03 -19.64 -3.93
CA LEU A 116 -14.90 -20.87 -3.13
C LEU A 116 -15.49 -20.70 -1.73
N ASP A 117 -15.08 -19.68 -0.98
CA ASP A 117 -15.54 -19.50 0.40
C ASP A 117 -17.04 -19.22 0.45
N GLN A 118 -17.59 -18.50 -0.54
CA GLN A 118 -19.04 -18.26 -0.63
C GLN A 118 -19.82 -19.53 -0.98
N ILE A 119 -19.34 -20.38 -1.90
CA ILE A 119 -20.00 -21.65 -2.21
C ILE A 119 -19.99 -22.57 -0.99
N ILE A 120 -18.88 -22.65 -0.27
CA ILE A 120 -18.77 -23.45 0.97
C ILE A 120 -19.69 -22.87 2.05
N ALA A 121 -19.72 -21.55 2.22
CA ALA A 121 -20.61 -20.89 3.16
C ALA A 121 -22.09 -21.18 2.83
N GLN A 122 -22.47 -21.07 1.56
CA GLN A 122 -23.83 -21.36 1.09
C GLN A 122 -24.19 -22.84 1.24
N ALA A 123 -23.26 -23.75 0.94
CA ALA A 123 -23.47 -25.19 1.10
C ALA A 123 -23.66 -25.60 2.57
N ASN A 124 -23.03 -24.87 3.49
CA ASN A 124 -23.16 -25.08 4.94
C ASN A 124 -24.34 -24.32 5.56
N THR A 125 -25.11 -23.52 4.80
CA THR A 125 -26.33 -22.92 5.34
C THR A 125 -27.38 -24.00 5.56
N PRO A 126 -27.93 -24.14 6.78
CA PRO A 126 -28.97 -25.12 7.03
C PRO A 126 -30.24 -24.73 6.26
N PHE A 127 -30.67 -25.60 5.33
CA PHE A 127 -31.89 -25.41 4.51
C PHE A 127 -33.18 -25.29 5.31
N PHE A 128 -33.17 -25.73 6.57
CA PHE A 128 -34.26 -25.58 7.51
C PHE A 128 -33.72 -24.95 8.79
N VAL A 129 -33.92 -23.64 8.91
CA VAL A 129 -33.92 -22.98 10.22
C VAL A 129 -35.34 -23.20 10.75
N ALA A 130 -35.49 -24.03 11.78
CA ALA A 130 -36.75 -24.14 12.49
C ALA A 130 -37.13 -22.73 12.96
N GLY A 131 -38.17 -22.16 12.36
CA GLY A 131 -38.61 -20.82 12.69
C GLY A 131 -38.97 -20.76 14.16
N ASP A 132 -38.35 -19.82 14.88
CA ASP A 132 -39.15 -19.02 15.77
C ASP A 132 -39.60 -17.79 14.95
N LEU A 133 -40.84 -17.83 14.45
CA LEU A 133 -41.43 -16.69 13.75
C LEU A 133 -41.77 -15.54 14.72
N ILE A 134 -41.58 -15.72 16.03
CA ILE A 134 -41.89 -14.72 17.05
C ILE A 134 -41.03 -14.91 18.31
N GLY A 135 -39.70 -14.93 18.15
CA GLY A 135 -38.79 -14.74 19.27
C GLY A 135 -38.43 -13.27 19.39
N THR A 136 -39.08 -12.58 20.33
CA THR A 136 -38.84 -11.18 20.75
C THR A 136 -37.38 -10.79 20.82
#